data_AF-A0A6L7ICG5-F1
#
_entry.id   AF-A0A6L7ICG5-F1
#
_cell.length_a   1.000
_cell.length_b   1.000
_cell.length_c   1.000
_cell.angle_alpha   90.00
_cell.angle_beta   90.00
_cell.angle_gamma   90.00
#
_symmetry.space_group_name_H-M   'P 1'
#
loop_
_entity.id
_entity.type
_entity.pdbx_description
1 polymer ?
#
loop_
_entity_poly.entity_id
_entity_poly.type
_entity_poly.pdbx_seq_one_letter_code
_entity_poly.pdbx_strand_id
1 'polypeptide(L)'
;MENKLITIKKLKNGKYYVDFHQYIINMIISFILIFPAIYFSSKKLVFSLICFIIFWIFICIIIDVNDYVGKNVHNKIFSKKIFEDLKFRNFQKEQIDKYEGLIKTENGRTIRIFYNWNKVAEGFMSFGDIEIDIFFTPQIFNNIIDDVKINKLNKKYDKTFWSKTKRTIFAFDRLKIFINYYPWTKSTKIENEISRGLEILRENKLEPFDIRNIKDNELANLEKDGYFLPNMEYIWEYIEKYEKLPPIKYSQK
;
A
#
# COMPACT_ATOMS: atom_id res chain seq x y z
N MET A 1 -3.88 -22.68 3.64
CA MET A 1 -4.72 -21.47 3.45
C MET A 1 -5.96 -21.90 2.71
N GLU A 2 -7.14 -21.65 3.26
CA GLU A 2 -8.37 -21.76 2.45
C GLU A 2 -8.35 -20.60 1.45
N ASN A 3 -8.11 -20.88 0.16
CA ASN A 3 -8.24 -19.90 -0.90
C ASN A 3 -9.73 -19.58 -1.07
N LYS A 4 -10.26 -18.71 -0.22
CA LYS A 4 -11.65 -18.26 -0.31
C LYS A 4 -11.78 -17.42 -1.57
N LEU A 5 -12.54 -17.96 -2.51
CA LEU A 5 -12.82 -17.36 -3.81
C LEU A 5 -13.61 -16.06 -3.69
N ILE A 6 -14.48 -15.98 -2.68
CA ILE A 6 -15.31 -14.81 -2.38
C ILE A 6 -15.35 -14.63 -0.86
N THR A 7 -15.10 -13.41 -0.41
CA THR A 7 -15.23 -13.01 0.99
C THR A 7 -16.32 -11.97 1.11
N ILE A 8 -17.44 -12.35 1.72
CA ILE A 8 -18.56 -11.44 2.00
C ILE A 8 -18.47 -11.01 3.45
N LYS A 9 -18.14 -9.75 3.71
CA LYS A 9 -18.12 -9.14 5.05
C LYS A 9 -19.32 -8.21 5.20
N LYS A 10 -20.21 -8.49 6.15
CA LYS A 10 -21.30 -7.58 6.52
C LYS A 10 -20.70 -6.38 7.27
N LEU A 11 -20.86 -5.19 6.71
CA LEU A 11 -20.43 -3.93 7.31
C LEU A 11 -21.45 -3.48 8.37
N LYS A 12 -20.98 -2.73 9.36
CA LYS A 12 -21.80 -2.25 10.49
C LYS A 12 -22.94 -1.30 10.09
N ASN A 13 -22.90 -0.73 8.90
CA ASN A 13 -23.98 0.09 8.33
C ASN A 13 -25.04 -0.74 7.58
N GLY A 14 -25.03 -2.06 7.73
CA GLY A 14 -25.96 -2.98 7.05
C GLY A 14 -25.60 -3.29 5.59
N LYS A 15 -24.57 -2.64 5.02
CA LYS A 15 -24.06 -2.94 3.68
C LYS A 15 -23.18 -4.18 3.71
N TYR A 16 -22.96 -4.81 2.56
CA TYR A 16 -22.04 -5.93 2.41
C TYR A 16 -20.83 -5.47 1.59
N TYR A 17 -19.63 -5.77 2.10
CA TYR A 17 -18.39 -5.71 1.35
C TYR A 17 -18.15 -7.09 0.75
N VAL A 18 -18.08 -7.16 -0.57
CA VAL A 18 -17.77 -8.39 -1.29
C VAL A 18 -16.38 -8.22 -1.88
N ASP A 19 -15.45 -9.03 -1.38
CA ASP A 19 -14.10 -9.12 -1.92
C ASP A 19 -13.99 -10.40 -2.74
N PHE A 20 -13.46 -10.28 -3.95
CA PHE A 20 -13.31 -11.38 -4.88
C PHE A 20 -11.82 -11.70 -5.00
N HIS A 21 -11.49 -12.99 -5.00
CA HIS A 21 -10.13 -13.41 -5.24
C HIS A 21 -9.62 -12.85 -6.58
N GLN A 22 -8.35 -12.44 -6.65
CA GLN A 22 -7.76 -11.80 -7.82
C GLN A 22 -8.05 -12.54 -9.14
N TYR A 23 -7.92 -13.88 -9.16
CA TYR A 23 -8.23 -14.71 -10.34
C TYR A 23 -9.70 -14.62 -10.80
N ILE A 24 -10.66 -14.44 -9.89
CA ILE A 24 -12.08 -14.25 -10.23
C ILE A 24 -12.31 -12.87 -10.82
N ILE A 25 -11.72 -11.82 -10.22
CA ILE A 25 -11.79 -10.46 -10.77
C ILE A 25 -11.24 -10.47 -12.20
N ASN A 26 -10.08 -11.11 -12.41
CA ASN A 26 -9.47 -11.21 -13.73
C ASN A 26 -10.30 -12.05 -14.70
N MET A 27 -10.95 -13.12 -14.23
CA MET A 27 -11.88 -13.91 -15.03
C MET A 27 -13.05 -13.03 -15.53
N ILE A 28 -13.67 -12.25 -14.64
CA ILE A 28 -14.80 -11.37 -14.96
C ILE A 28 -14.37 -10.28 -15.96
N ILE A 29 -13.24 -9.60 -15.70
CA ILE A 29 -12.71 -8.55 -16.58
C ILE A 29 -12.38 -9.13 -17.96
N SER A 30 -11.68 -10.28 -18.00
CA SER A 30 -11.33 -10.95 -19.24
C SER A 30 -12.57 -11.39 -20.01
N PHE A 31 -13.61 -11.84 -19.30
CA PHE A 31 -14.88 -12.23 -19.92
C PHE A 31 -15.56 -11.00 -20.54
N ILE A 32 -15.62 -9.87 -19.84
CA ILE A 32 -16.27 -8.66 -20.36
C ILE A 32 -15.52 -8.09 -21.58
N LEU A 33 -14.19 -8.13 -21.59
CA LEU A 33 -13.38 -7.49 -22.63
C LEU A 33 -13.08 -8.41 -23.83
N ILE A 34 -12.65 -9.64 -23.55
CA ILE A 34 -12.09 -10.54 -24.58
C ILE A 34 -13.16 -11.42 -25.20
N PHE A 35 -14.10 -11.91 -24.41
CA PHE A 35 -15.12 -12.83 -24.93
C PHE A 35 -16.00 -12.16 -26.00
N PRO A 36 -16.56 -10.94 -25.81
CA PRO A 36 -17.30 -10.24 -26.86
C PRO A 36 -16.47 -10.00 -28.11
N ALA A 37 -15.21 -9.58 -27.96
CA ALA A 37 -14.31 -9.31 -29.09
C ALA A 37 -14.13 -10.55 -29.98
N ILE A 38 -13.94 -11.73 -29.37
CA ILE A 38 -13.78 -12.98 -30.10
C ILE A 38 -15.12 -13.52 -30.61
N TYR A 39 -16.18 -13.40 -29.81
CA TYR A 39 -17.51 -13.91 -30.14
C TYR A 39 -18.15 -13.17 -31.31
N PHE A 40 -18.11 -11.84 -31.32
CA PHE A 40 -18.72 -11.07 -32.41
C PHE A 40 -18.00 -11.28 -33.75
N SER A 41 -16.68 -11.47 -33.73
CA SER A 41 -15.91 -11.76 -34.96
C SER A 41 -16.10 -13.20 -35.44
N SER A 42 -16.07 -14.19 -34.55
CA SER A 42 -16.13 -15.60 -34.95
C SER A 42 -17.54 -16.16 -35.12
N LYS A 43 -18.53 -15.58 -34.41
CA LYS A 43 -19.90 -16.07 -34.21
C LYS A 43 -19.98 -17.53 -33.72
N LYS A 44 -18.88 -18.08 -33.20
CA LYS A 44 -18.76 -19.47 -32.73
C LYS A 44 -18.62 -19.47 -31.21
N LEU A 45 -19.69 -19.87 -30.50
CA LEU A 45 -19.73 -19.86 -29.04
C LEU A 45 -18.62 -20.71 -28.41
N VAL A 46 -18.51 -21.98 -28.82
CA VAL A 46 -17.53 -22.92 -28.26
C VAL A 46 -16.10 -22.45 -28.50
N PHE A 47 -15.79 -21.99 -29.71
CA PHE A 47 -14.48 -21.42 -30.04
C PHE A 47 -14.15 -20.21 -29.16
N SER A 48 -15.12 -19.32 -28.97
CA SER A 48 -14.94 -18.10 -28.15
C SER A 48 -14.69 -18.42 -26.68
N LEU A 49 -15.39 -19.43 -26.14
CA LEU A 49 -15.18 -19.91 -24.77
C LEU A 49 -13.77 -20.50 -24.59
N ILE A 50 -13.31 -21.32 -25.54
CA ILE A 50 -11.96 -21.91 -25.49
C ILE A 50 -10.90 -20.82 -25.51
N CYS A 51 -11.00 -19.86 -26.44
CA CYS A 51 -10.04 -18.75 -26.52
C CYS A 51 -10.06 -17.88 -25.25
N PHE A 52 -11.23 -17.62 -24.68
CA PHE A 52 -11.37 -16.92 -23.40
C PHE A 52 -10.63 -17.67 -22.27
N ILE A 53 -10.82 -18.98 -22.14
CA ILE A 53 -10.16 -19.78 -21.10
C ILE A 53 -8.63 -19.74 -21.27
N ILE A 54 -8.13 -19.91 -22.50
CA ILE A 54 -6.68 -19.84 -22.77
C ILE A 54 -6.12 -18.46 -22.39
N PHE A 55 -6.81 -17.39 -22.79
CA PHE A 55 -6.39 -16.03 -22.45
C PHE A 55 -6.41 -15.80 -20.94
N TRP A 56 -7.45 -16.27 -20.24
CA TRP A 56 -7.54 -16.15 -18.79
C TRP A 56 -6.39 -16.87 -18.07
N ILE A 57 -6.07 -18.11 -18.47
CA ILE A 57 -4.92 -18.86 -17.94
C ILE A 57 -3.61 -18.10 -18.17
N PHE A 58 -3.42 -17.56 -19.37
CA PHE A 58 -2.23 -16.76 -19.70
C PHE A 58 -2.07 -15.54 -18.79
N ILE A 59 -3.15 -14.81 -18.51
CA ILE A 59 -3.15 -13.67 -17.58
C ILE A 59 -2.86 -14.13 -16.14
N CYS A 60 -3.44 -15.24 -15.68
CA CYS A 60 -3.15 -15.78 -14.35
C CYS A 60 -1.66 -16.11 -14.19
N ILE A 61 -1.03 -16.72 -15.20
CA ILE A 61 0.42 -17.00 -15.20
C ILE A 61 1.22 -15.71 -15.10
N ILE A 62 0.86 -14.65 -15.84
CA ILE A 62 1.54 -13.35 -15.76
C ILE A 62 1.47 -12.77 -14.35
N ILE A 63 0.32 -12.89 -13.69
CA ILE A 63 0.11 -12.38 -12.33
C ILE A 63 1.00 -13.14 -11.34
N ASP A 64 1.01 -14.48 -11.42
CA ASP A 64 1.82 -15.30 -10.52
C ASP A 64 3.33 -15.06 -10.71
N VAL A 65 3.77 -14.88 -11.96
CA VAL A 65 5.15 -14.52 -12.28
C VAL A 65 5.48 -13.13 -11.70
N ASN A 66 4.59 -12.16 -11.84
CA ASN A 66 4.80 -10.81 -11.31
C ASN A 66 4.89 -10.84 -9.77
N ASP A 67 4.01 -11.57 -9.10
CA ASP A 67 4.05 -11.75 -7.65
C ASP A 67 5.35 -12.44 -7.19
N TYR A 68 5.73 -13.54 -7.85
CA TYR A 68 6.99 -14.23 -7.55
C TYR A 68 8.23 -13.34 -7.73
N VAL A 69 8.28 -12.54 -8.80
CA VAL A 69 9.36 -11.59 -9.04
C VAL A 69 9.34 -10.47 -7.99
N GLY A 70 8.18 -9.92 -7.68
CA GLY A 70 8.01 -8.88 -6.66
C GLY A 70 8.52 -9.33 -5.29
N LYS A 71 8.12 -10.54 -4.85
CA LYS A 71 8.57 -11.16 -3.60
C LYS A 71 10.08 -11.38 -3.56
N ASN A 72 10.67 -11.83 -4.67
CA ASN A 72 12.12 -12.00 -4.78
C ASN A 72 12.88 -10.67 -4.73
N VAL A 73 12.34 -9.61 -5.34
CA VAL A 73 12.94 -8.28 -5.26
C VAL A 73 12.84 -7.73 -3.84
N HIS A 74 11.71 -7.89 -3.16
CA HIS A 74 11.53 -7.49 -1.76
C HIS A 74 12.61 -8.12 -0.86
N ASN A 75 12.79 -9.44 -0.92
CA ASN A 75 13.81 -10.14 -0.13
C ASN A 75 15.25 -9.67 -0.42
N LYS A 76 15.51 -9.20 -1.65
CA LYS A 76 16.83 -8.74 -2.08
C LYS A 76 17.02 -7.22 -1.91
N ILE A 77 15.98 -6.45 -1.60
CA ILE A 77 16.05 -4.99 -1.63
C ILE A 77 17.06 -4.44 -0.62
N PHE A 78 17.23 -5.10 0.53
CA PHE A 78 18.18 -4.71 1.56
C PHE A 78 19.63 -4.81 1.13
N SER A 79 19.94 -5.71 0.19
CA SER A 79 21.27 -5.84 -0.40
C SER A 79 21.53 -4.83 -1.53
N LYS A 80 20.51 -4.08 -1.95
CA LYS A 80 20.65 -3.08 -3.00
C LYS A 80 21.32 -1.84 -2.45
N LYS A 81 22.18 -1.23 -3.27
CA LYS A 81 22.92 0.00 -2.95
C LYS A 81 22.04 1.10 -2.34
N ILE A 82 20.81 1.27 -2.83
CA ILE A 82 19.90 2.29 -2.30
C ILE A 82 19.55 2.09 -0.82
N PHE A 83 19.36 0.85 -0.35
CA PHE A 83 19.10 0.55 1.06
C PHE A 83 20.38 0.54 1.89
N GLU A 84 21.49 0.02 1.35
CA GLU A 84 22.81 0.10 2.00
C GLU A 84 23.23 1.55 2.26
N ASP A 85 23.10 2.43 1.25
CA ASP A 85 23.37 3.87 1.39
C ASP A 85 22.51 4.52 2.49
N LEU A 86 21.24 4.11 2.63
CA LEU A 86 20.36 4.62 3.69
C LEU A 86 20.79 4.13 5.08
N LYS A 87 21.27 2.89 5.21
CA LYS A 87 21.82 2.39 6.48
C LYS A 87 23.02 3.21 6.95
N PHE A 88 23.91 3.61 6.03
CA PHE A 88 25.02 4.53 6.35
C PHE A 88 24.55 5.92 6.83
N ARG A 89 23.27 6.26 6.64
CA ARG A 89 22.65 7.53 7.05
C ARG A 89 21.76 7.38 8.28
N ASN A 90 22.11 6.45 9.18
CA ASN A 90 21.46 6.18 10.46
C ASN A 90 20.04 5.61 10.35
N PHE A 91 19.66 5.02 9.20
CA PHE A 91 18.49 4.16 9.16
C PHE A 91 18.80 2.80 9.75
N GLN A 92 17.93 2.33 10.64
CA GLN A 92 18.02 1.01 11.24
C GLN A 92 17.16 0.02 10.45
N LYS A 93 17.57 -1.25 10.40
CA LYS A 93 16.72 -2.31 9.83
C LYS A 93 15.51 -2.51 10.74
N GLU A 94 14.34 -2.54 10.14
CA GLU A 94 13.08 -2.93 10.79
C GLU A 94 12.62 -4.26 10.19
N GLN A 95 12.10 -5.16 11.02
CA GLN A 95 11.48 -6.40 10.57
C GLN A 95 10.13 -6.55 11.26
N ILE A 96 9.09 -6.79 10.45
CA ILE A 96 7.73 -7.04 10.89
C ILE A 96 7.30 -8.36 10.23
N ASP A 97 7.32 -9.46 10.98
CA ASP A 97 7.16 -10.82 10.45
C ASP A 97 8.14 -11.11 9.29
N LYS A 98 7.64 -11.43 8.09
CA LYS A 98 8.44 -11.68 6.88
C LYS A 98 8.85 -10.40 6.15
N TYR A 99 8.31 -9.28 6.57
CA TYR A 99 8.53 -8.01 5.92
C TYR A 99 9.73 -7.29 6.52
N GLU A 100 10.57 -6.75 5.64
CA GLU A 100 11.75 -5.99 6.02
C GLU A 100 11.62 -4.53 5.53
N GLY A 101 11.97 -3.59 6.40
CA GLY A 101 11.95 -2.14 6.18
C GLY A 101 13.20 -1.44 6.74
N LEU A 102 13.25 -0.13 6.55
CA LEU A 102 14.17 0.76 7.26
C LEU A 102 13.39 1.74 8.11
N ILE A 103 13.89 2.05 9.31
CA ILE A 103 13.27 2.97 10.25
C ILE A 103 14.28 3.99 10.80
N LYS A 104 13.84 5.22 11.01
CA LYS A 104 14.60 6.30 11.65
C LYS A 104 13.66 7.24 12.42
N THR A 105 14.17 7.97 13.40
CA THR A 105 13.48 9.13 13.98
C THR A 105 14.16 10.41 13.50
N GLU A 106 13.39 11.38 13.03
CA GLU A 106 13.87 12.70 12.63
C GLU A 106 12.84 13.76 13.01
N ASN A 107 13.27 14.86 13.64
CA ASN A 107 12.39 15.94 14.12
C ASN A 107 11.20 15.44 14.97
N GLY A 108 11.45 14.45 15.85
CA GLY A 108 10.43 13.83 16.70
C GLY A 108 9.41 12.94 15.96
N ARG A 109 9.66 12.60 14.69
CA ARG A 109 8.80 11.76 13.86
C ARG A 109 9.47 10.45 13.53
N THR A 110 8.74 9.34 13.61
CA THR A 110 9.19 8.11 12.96
C THR A 110 9.09 8.26 11.45
N ILE A 111 10.10 7.78 10.75
CA ILE A 111 10.12 7.62 9.31
C ILE A 111 10.39 6.15 9.02
N ARG A 112 9.50 5.50 8.25
CA ARG A 112 9.71 4.16 7.72
C ARG A 112 9.89 4.23 6.20
N ILE A 113 10.80 3.44 5.67
CA ILE A 113 11.08 3.33 4.24
C ILE A 113 11.06 1.87 3.87
N PHE A 114 10.41 1.56 2.77
CA PHE A 114 10.22 0.18 2.40
C PHE A 114 9.87 -0.02 0.94
N TYR A 115 10.03 -1.25 0.48
CA TYR A 115 9.69 -1.65 -0.88
C TYR A 115 8.31 -2.33 -0.92
N ASN A 116 7.40 -1.72 -1.68
CA ASN A 116 6.05 -2.21 -1.92
C ASN A 116 5.93 -2.68 -3.38
N TRP A 117 5.76 -3.98 -3.64
CA TRP A 117 5.53 -4.46 -5.01
C TRP A 117 4.10 -4.16 -5.51
N ASN A 118 3.15 -3.89 -4.59
CA ASN A 118 1.81 -3.43 -4.92
C ASN A 118 1.85 -1.93 -5.21
N LYS A 119 2.15 -1.63 -6.48
CA LYS A 119 2.35 -0.27 -6.97
C LYS A 119 1.12 0.60 -6.74
N VAL A 120 1.35 1.76 -6.17
CA VAL A 120 0.39 2.86 -6.05
C VAL A 120 0.76 3.98 -7.03
N ALA A 121 2.05 4.13 -7.36
CA ALA A 121 2.53 5.04 -8.40
C ALA A 121 2.52 4.36 -9.79
N GLU A 122 2.03 5.07 -10.80
CA GLU A 122 1.94 4.56 -12.18
C GLU A 122 3.20 4.93 -12.97
N GLY A 123 4.33 4.31 -12.61
CA GLY A 123 5.55 4.38 -13.42
C GLY A 123 5.63 3.25 -14.43
N PHE A 124 5.98 3.57 -15.67
CA PHE A 124 6.27 2.56 -16.69
C PHE A 124 7.54 1.78 -16.31
N MET A 125 7.51 0.44 -16.43
CA MET A 125 8.61 -0.49 -16.12
C MET A 125 9.20 -0.43 -14.70
N SER A 126 8.57 0.24 -13.73
CA SER A 126 9.01 0.13 -12.34
C SER A 126 8.56 -1.20 -11.74
N PHE A 127 9.46 -1.81 -10.97
CA PHE A 127 9.27 -3.15 -10.36
C PHE A 127 8.42 -3.12 -9.09
N GLY A 128 8.20 -1.93 -8.54
CA GLY A 128 7.46 -1.65 -7.31
C GLY A 128 7.63 -0.18 -6.95
N ASP A 129 7.15 0.19 -5.77
CA ASP A 129 7.35 1.50 -5.17
C ASP A 129 8.27 1.40 -3.96
N ILE A 130 9.08 2.45 -3.76
CA ILE A 130 9.56 2.80 -2.44
C ILE A 130 8.45 3.61 -1.77
N GLU A 131 7.85 3.07 -0.74
CA GLU A 131 6.90 3.77 0.12
C GLU A 131 7.64 4.30 1.35
N ILE A 132 7.40 5.57 1.63
CA ILE A 132 7.98 6.32 2.74
C ILE A 132 6.81 6.78 3.61
N ASP A 133 6.80 6.31 4.84
CA ASP A 133 5.81 6.66 5.85
C ASP A 133 6.43 7.62 6.86
N ILE A 134 5.91 8.84 6.95
CA ILE A 134 6.33 9.84 7.93
C ILE A 134 5.20 10.09 8.92
N PHE A 135 5.40 9.70 10.17
CA PHE A 135 4.36 9.70 11.19
C PHE A 135 4.10 11.09 11.77
N PHE A 136 2.83 11.36 12.07
CA PHE A 136 2.36 12.52 12.82
C PHE A 136 1.27 12.09 13.80
N THR A 137 0.95 12.94 14.78
CA THR A 137 -0.03 12.57 15.81
C THR A 137 -1.37 12.20 15.16
N PRO A 138 -1.93 11.00 15.41
CA PRO A 138 -3.15 10.55 14.76
C PRO A 138 -4.28 11.58 14.84
N GLN A 139 -4.95 11.84 13.71
CA GLN A 139 -6.06 12.78 13.58
C GLN A 139 -7.36 12.09 14.00
N ILE A 140 -7.40 11.66 15.25
CA ILE A 140 -8.53 10.98 15.88
C ILE A 140 -9.07 11.86 17.00
N PHE A 141 -10.40 11.98 17.07
CA PHE A 141 -11.09 12.63 18.18
C PHE A 141 -12.19 11.71 18.69
N ASN A 142 -12.18 11.36 19.98
CA ASN A 142 -13.12 10.42 20.59
C ASN A 142 -13.27 9.10 19.81
N ASN A 143 -12.16 8.49 19.38
CA ASN A 143 -12.12 7.27 18.56
C ASN A 143 -12.78 7.39 17.16
N ILE A 144 -12.89 8.61 16.64
CA ILE A 144 -13.40 8.89 15.29
C ILE A 144 -12.30 9.59 14.48
N ILE A 145 -12.01 9.09 13.28
CA ILE A 145 -11.04 9.71 12.37
C ILE A 145 -11.63 11.01 11.80
N ASP A 146 -10.82 12.08 11.79
CA ASP A 146 -11.15 13.34 11.09
C ASP A 146 -10.93 13.20 9.57
N ASP A 147 -11.83 12.45 8.93
CA ASP A 147 -11.80 12.21 7.49
C ASP A 147 -11.91 13.51 6.68
N VAL A 148 -12.53 14.56 7.24
CA VAL A 148 -12.69 15.85 6.55
C VAL A 148 -11.33 16.53 6.40
N LYS A 149 -10.53 16.58 7.47
CA LYS A 149 -9.18 17.13 7.43
C LYS A 149 -8.26 16.31 6.52
N ILE A 150 -8.30 14.98 6.63
CA ILE A 150 -7.50 14.09 5.79
C ILE A 150 -7.85 14.26 4.31
N ASN A 151 -9.14 14.31 3.96
CA ASN A 151 -9.56 14.52 2.57
C ASN A 151 -9.15 15.89 2.02
N LYS A 152 -9.16 16.95 2.84
CA LYS A 152 -8.66 18.27 2.44
C LYS A 152 -7.16 18.25 2.15
N LEU A 153 -6.37 17.59 3.01
CA LEU A 153 -4.93 17.43 2.82
C LEU A 153 -4.62 16.61 1.56
N ASN A 154 -5.32 15.50 1.37
CA ASN A 154 -5.22 14.69 0.14
C ASN A 154 -5.54 15.51 -1.10
N LYS A 155 -6.62 16.30 -1.13
CA LYS A 155 -6.93 17.18 -2.27
C LYS A 155 -5.85 18.25 -2.52
N LYS A 156 -5.22 18.78 -1.47
CA LYS A 156 -4.19 19.81 -1.57
C LYS A 156 -2.87 19.27 -2.15
N TYR A 157 -2.49 18.05 -1.78
CA TYR A 157 -1.17 17.48 -2.08
C TYR A 157 -1.19 16.32 -3.09
N ASP A 158 -2.35 15.75 -3.40
CA ASP A 158 -2.55 14.83 -4.53
C ASP A 158 -2.61 15.63 -5.85
N LYS A 159 -1.54 16.39 -6.13
CA LYS A 159 -1.34 17.07 -7.40
C LYS A 159 -0.79 16.07 -8.40
N THR A 160 -1.65 15.33 -9.10
CA THR A 160 -1.50 15.03 -10.55
C THR A 160 -2.57 14.08 -11.06
N PHE A 161 -3.52 14.62 -11.83
CA PHE A 161 -4.35 13.83 -12.75
C PHE A 161 -3.54 13.30 -13.96
N TRP A 162 -2.28 13.74 -14.16
CA TRP A 162 -1.53 13.51 -15.41
C TRP A 162 -0.13 12.87 -15.27
N SER A 163 0.53 12.91 -14.11
CA SER A 163 1.80 12.17 -13.89
C SER A 163 1.79 11.50 -12.53
N LYS A 164 1.27 10.27 -12.48
CA LYS A 164 1.19 9.45 -11.26
C LYS A 164 2.51 8.73 -10.94
N THR A 165 3.64 9.23 -11.46
CA THR A 165 4.98 8.64 -11.23
C THR A 165 5.49 8.82 -9.79
N LYS A 166 4.75 9.60 -8.99
CA LYS A 166 4.90 9.77 -7.56
C LYS A 166 3.52 10.07 -6.96
N ARG A 167 3.22 9.51 -5.79
CA ARG A 167 1.95 9.76 -5.08
C ARG A 167 2.25 10.23 -3.66
N THR A 168 1.47 11.19 -3.17
CA THR A 168 1.53 11.65 -1.78
C THR A 168 0.13 11.52 -1.20
N ILE A 169 -0.01 10.71 -0.16
CA ILE A 169 -1.31 10.35 0.43
C ILE A 169 -1.22 10.55 1.94
N PHE A 170 -2.17 11.27 2.51
CA PHE A 170 -2.39 11.36 3.94
C PHE A 170 -3.29 10.21 4.38
N ALA A 171 -2.77 9.39 5.30
CA ALA A 171 -3.57 8.57 6.19
C ALA A 171 -3.91 9.37 7.46
N PHE A 172 -4.65 8.78 8.40
CA PHE A 172 -5.03 9.48 9.63
C PHE A 172 -3.84 9.68 10.60
N ASP A 173 -2.75 8.93 10.44
CA ASP A 173 -1.59 8.80 11.34
C ASP A 173 -0.24 9.11 10.67
N ARG A 174 -0.19 9.15 9.34
CA ARG A 174 1.06 9.35 8.60
C ARG A 174 0.86 9.96 7.22
N LEU A 175 1.93 10.58 6.73
CA LEU A 175 2.09 10.96 5.34
C LEU A 175 2.80 9.84 4.61
N LYS A 176 2.17 9.32 3.56
CA LYS A 176 2.70 8.29 2.68
C LYS A 176 3.21 8.92 1.39
N ILE A 177 4.45 8.61 1.02
CA ILE A 177 5.05 9.03 -0.24
C ILE A 177 5.48 7.80 -1.01
N PHE A 178 4.94 7.62 -2.21
CA PHE A 178 5.23 6.51 -3.10
C PHE A 178 6.10 6.98 -4.25
N ILE A 179 7.24 6.32 -4.44
CA ILE A 179 8.21 6.62 -5.49
C ILE A 179 8.47 5.35 -6.27
N ASN A 180 8.29 5.39 -7.58
CA ASN A 180 8.66 4.25 -8.43
C ASN A 180 10.11 3.79 -8.21
N TYR A 181 10.28 2.50 -7.94
CA TYR A 181 11.57 1.85 -7.82
C TYR A 181 12.09 1.39 -9.18
N TYR A 182 13.30 1.84 -9.49
CA TYR A 182 14.12 1.36 -10.60
C TYR A 182 15.47 0.89 -10.01
N PRO A 183 16.18 -0.06 -10.64
CA PRO A 183 17.50 -0.49 -10.18
C PRO A 183 18.52 0.64 -10.02
N TRP A 184 18.33 1.75 -10.74
CA TRP A 184 19.15 2.96 -10.69
C TRP A 184 18.57 4.09 -9.81
N THR A 185 17.49 3.85 -9.06
CA THR A 185 16.98 4.84 -8.08
C THR A 185 18.06 5.12 -7.04
N LYS A 186 18.35 6.40 -6.80
CA LYS A 186 19.38 6.85 -5.85
C LYS A 186 18.78 7.10 -4.46
N SER A 187 19.56 6.82 -3.42
CA SER A 187 19.23 7.10 -2.01
C SER A 187 18.91 8.58 -1.77
N THR A 188 19.63 9.48 -2.45
CA THR A 188 19.37 10.93 -2.40
C THR A 188 17.95 11.32 -2.85
N LYS A 189 17.33 10.54 -3.74
CA LYS A 189 15.92 10.78 -4.13
C LYS A 189 15.00 10.53 -2.95
N ILE A 190 15.24 9.49 -2.16
CA ILE A 190 14.44 9.17 -0.97
C ILE A 190 14.62 10.26 0.09
N GLU A 191 15.84 10.73 0.33
CA GLU A 191 16.12 11.80 1.31
C GLU A 191 15.46 13.13 0.95
N ASN A 192 15.48 13.51 -0.33
CA ASN A 192 14.79 14.70 -0.82
C ASN A 192 13.27 14.60 -0.56
N GLU A 193 12.71 13.40 -0.72
CA GLU A 193 11.30 13.14 -0.49
C GLU A 193 10.92 13.13 0.99
N ILE A 194 11.80 12.64 1.86
CA ILE A 194 11.67 12.77 3.30
C ILE A 194 11.69 14.25 3.70
N SER A 195 12.66 15.02 3.21
CA SER A 195 12.80 16.45 3.52
C SER A 195 11.56 17.23 3.10
N ARG A 196 11.05 16.98 1.88
CA ARG A 196 9.79 17.54 1.39
C ARG A 196 8.60 17.11 2.24
N GLY A 197 8.53 15.84 2.64
CA GLY A 197 7.46 15.32 3.48
C GLY A 197 7.43 15.99 4.85
N LEU A 198 8.59 16.14 5.49
CA LEU A 198 8.74 16.87 6.76
C LEU A 198 8.31 18.33 6.64
N GLU A 199 8.66 19.00 5.53
CA GLU A 199 8.19 20.36 5.26
C GLU A 199 6.68 20.45 5.11
N ILE A 200 6.06 19.52 4.36
CA ILE A 200 4.60 19.43 4.23
C ILE A 200 3.95 19.27 5.60
N LEU A 201 4.46 18.39 6.47
CA LEU A 201 3.89 18.19 7.81
C LEU A 201 4.02 19.45 8.68
N ARG A 202 5.16 20.14 8.60
CA ARG A 202 5.40 21.41 9.29
C ARG A 202 4.45 22.51 8.82
N GLU A 203 4.29 22.70 7.51
CA GLU A 203 3.38 23.70 6.93
C GLU A 203 1.93 23.53 7.36
N ASN A 204 1.47 22.27 7.50
CA ASN A 204 0.10 21.96 7.91
C ASN A 204 -0.05 21.80 9.43
N LYS A 205 0.99 22.14 10.21
CA LYS A 205 1.00 22.09 11.68
C LYS A 205 0.55 20.72 12.22
N LEU A 206 1.05 19.65 11.59
CA LEU A 206 0.80 18.28 12.04
C LEU A 206 1.87 17.89 13.04
N GLU A 207 1.44 17.63 14.28
CA GLU A 207 2.35 17.37 15.40
C GLU A 207 3.25 16.13 15.16
N PRO A 208 4.51 16.16 15.61
CA PRO A 208 5.41 15.02 15.50
C PRO A 208 4.88 13.81 16.27
N PHE A 209 5.10 12.61 15.72
CA PHE A 209 4.78 11.36 16.41
C PHE A 209 5.88 10.32 16.20
N ASP A 210 6.45 9.84 17.30
CA ASP A 210 7.43 8.76 17.30
C ASP A 210 6.79 7.48 17.87
N ILE A 211 6.50 6.53 16.99
CA ILE A 211 5.90 5.23 17.35
C ILE A 211 6.82 4.41 18.25
N ARG A 212 8.13 4.72 18.28
CA ARG A 212 9.09 4.01 19.15
C ARG A 212 9.10 4.55 20.59
N ASN A 213 8.34 5.61 20.85
CA ASN A 213 8.31 6.29 22.15
C ASN A 213 6.91 6.84 22.46
N ILE A 214 5.91 5.96 22.41
CA ILE A 214 4.52 6.32 22.73
C ILE A 214 4.35 6.44 24.24
N LYS A 215 3.93 7.63 24.70
CA LYS A 215 3.62 7.91 26.11
C LYS A 215 2.14 7.92 26.43
N ASP A 216 1.31 8.12 25.41
CA ASP A 216 -0.13 8.19 25.53
C ASP A 216 -0.74 6.78 25.51
N ASN A 217 -1.59 6.48 26.50
CA ASN A 217 -2.18 5.14 26.66
C ASN A 217 -3.14 4.78 25.53
N GLU A 218 -3.87 5.74 24.95
CA GLU A 218 -4.77 5.49 23.82
C GLU A 218 -3.95 5.16 22.57
N LEU A 219 -2.89 5.93 22.31
CA LEU A 219 -1.99 5.66 21.18
C LEU A 219 -1.23 4.33 21.35
N ALA A 220 -0.86 3.96 22.57
CA ALA A 220 -0.20 2.68 22.85
C ALA A 220 -1.15 1.50 22.59
N ASN A 221 -2.45 1.67 22.83
CA ASN A 221 -3.44 0.65 22.47
C ASN A 221 -3.62 0.55 20.95
N LEU A 222 -3.66 1.67 20.22
CA LEU A 222 -3.68 1.66 18.75
C LEU A 222 -2.44 0.97 18.15
N GLU A 223 -1.27 1.15 18.75
CA GLU A 223 -0.06 0.45 18.34
C GLU A 223 -0.19 -1.07 18.50
N LYS A 224 -0.65 -1.53 19.68
CA LYS A 224 -0.88 -2.95 19.96
C LYS A 224 -1.89 -3.57 19.00
N ASP A 225 -2.91 -2.81 18.64
CA ASP A 225 -3.96 -3.16 17.69
C ASP A 225 -3.48 -3.15 16.22
N GLY A 226 -2.20 -2.86 15.97
CA GLY A 226 -1.59 -2.91 14.64
C GLY A 226 -1.89 -1.72 13.73
N TYR A 227 -2.50 -0.64 14.24
CA TYR A 227 -2.88 0.53 13.41
C TYR A 227 -1.70 1.22 12.75
N PHE A 228 -0.51 1.17 13.38
CA PHE A 228 0.68 1.80 12.86
C PHE A 228 1.49 0.90 11.93
N LEU A 229 1.07 -0.34 11.66
CA LEU A 229 1.77 -1.22 10.72
C LEU A 229 1.72 -0.66 9.29
N PRO A 230 2.74 -0.94 8.45
CA PRO A 230 2.67 -0.60 7.02
C PRO A 230 1.50 -1.29 6.33
N ASN A 231 0.88 -0.62 5.36
CA ASN A 231 -0.27 -1.15 4.63
C ASN A 231 0.22 -1.94 3.40
N MET A 232 0.58 -3.20 3.60
CA MET A 232 1.11 -4.10 2.57
C MET A 232 0.48 -5.48 2.61
N GLU A 233 0.46 -6.17 1.49
CA GLU A 233 -0.13 -7.51 1.35
C GLU A 233 0.43 -8.52 2.34
N TYR A 234 1.74 -8.59 2.59
CA TYR A 234 2.28 -9.47 3.65
C TYR A 234 1.78 -9.11 5.05
N ILE A 235 1.55 -7.82 5.31
CA ILE A 235 1.02 -7.36 6.59
C ILE A 235 -0.49 -7.63 6.68
N TRP A 236 -1.24 -7.51 5.57
CA TRP A 236 -2.63 -7.98 5.50
C TRP A 236 -2.72 -9.48 5.72
N GLU A 237 -1.89 -10.29 5.07
CA GLU A 237 -1.82 -11.74 5.26
C GLU A 237 -1.46 -12.10 6.72
N TYR A 238 -0.51 -11.38 7.33
CA TYR A 238 -0.15 -11.53 8.75
C TYR A 238 -1.31 -11.17 9.67
N ILE A 239 -1.93 -10.02 9.45
CA ILE A 239 -3.07 -9.54 10.22
C ILE A 239 -4.24 -10.52 10.08
N GLU A 240 -4.61 -10.95 8.87
CA GLU A 240 -5.69 -11.93 8.65
C GLU A 240 -5.41 -13.29 9.30
N LYS A 241 -4.13 -13.67 9.41
CA LYS A 241 -3.71 -14.93 10.03
C LYS A 241 -3.75 -14.89 11.56
N TYR A 242 -3.51 -13.73 12.19
CA TYR A 242 -3.30 -13.64 13.63
C TYR A 242 -4.31 -12.74 14.39
N GLU A 243 -5.00 -11.78 13.78
CA GLU A 243 -5.95 -10.89 14.47
C GLU A 243 -7.14 -10.40 13.62
N LYS A 244 -8.30 -10.23 14.25
CA LYS A 244 -9.42 -9.47 13.67
C LYS A 244 -9.06 -7.99 13.75
N LEU A 245 -8.77 -7.34 12.62
CA LEU A 245 -8.62 -5.89 12.56
C LEU A 245 -9.72 -5.20 13.38
N PRO A 246 -9.38 -4.36 14.36
CA PRO A 246 -10.38 -3.60 15.08
C PRO A 246 -11.13 -2.68 14.11
N PRO A 247 -12.47 -2.58 14.24
CA PRO A 247 -13.28 -1.83 13.31
C PRO A 247 -13.04 -0.34 13.50
N ILE A 248 -12.33 0.28 12.55
CA ILE A 248 -12.20 1.72 12.43
C ILE A 248 -13.60 2.34 12.25
N LYS A 249 -13.99 3.22 13.17
CA LYS A 249 -15.23 4.00 13.04
C LYS A 249 -14.91 5.31 12.30
N TYR A 250 -15.34 5.38 11.05
CA TYR A 250 -15.32 6.61 10.26
C TYR A 250 -16.42 7.56 10.74
N SER A 251 -16.18 8.86 10.59
CA SER A 251 -17.21 9.88 10.82
C SER A 251 -18.40 9.59 9.90
N GLN A 252 -19.58 9.33 10.48
CA GLN A 252 -20.80 9.19 9.70
C GLN A 252 -21.22 10.60 9.25
N LYS A 253 -21.29 10.81 7.94
CA LYS A 253 -21.99 11.94 7.35
C LYS A 253 -23.48 11.86 7.65
#